data_AF-A0A3B3WF54-F1
#
_entry.id   AF-A0A3B3WF54-F1
#
_cell.length_a   1.000
_cell.length_b   1.000
_cell.length_c   1.000
_cell.angle_alpha   90.00
_cell.angle_beta   90.00
_cell.angle_gamma   90.00
#
_symmetry.space_group_name_H-M   'P 1'
#
loop_
_entity.id
_entity.type
_entity.pdbx_description
1 polymer ?
#
loop_
_entity_poly.entity_id
_entity_poly.type
_entity_poly.pdbx_seq_one_letter_code
_entity_poly.pdbx_strand_id
1 'polypeptide(L)'
;VDEAIKTRWRITAKKVYDEMKILLLTCSICLSTFDCPVTIPCGHNFCQNCLLSTWTESYSCPQCRTLFETRPELKKNTVLSTVVETFRVRSSKTEGGSIFSVRKGCRRKSSHSSSSIAAH
;
A
#
# COMPACT_ATOMS: atom_id res chain seq x y z
N VAL A 1 -2.55 -19.97 -34.36
CA VAL A 1 -3.18 -18.93 -33.51
C VAL A 1 -2.40 -17.64 -33.74
N ASP A 2 -3.04 -16.63 -34.34
CA ASP A 2 -2.40 -15.38 -34.77
C ASP A 2 -1.65 -14.69 -33.62
N GLU A 3 -0.39 -14.33 -33.84
CA GLU A 3 0.43 -13.61 -32.86
C GLU A 3 -0.15 -12.23 -32.51
N ALA A 4 -0.91 -11.60 -33.41
CA ALA A 4 -1.65 -10.38 -33.15
C ALA A 4 -2.79 -10.63 -32.14
N ILE A 5 -3.49 -11.76 -32.25
CA ILE A 5 -4.53 -12.15 -31.28
C ILE A 5 -3.88 -12.38 -29.91
N LYS A 6 -2.79 -13.14 -29.83
CA LYS A 6 -2.05 -13.36 -28.56
C LYS A 6 -1.56 -12.05 -27.92
N THR A 7 -1.00 -11.16 -28.73
CA THR A 7 -0.48 -9.87 -28.25
C THR A 7 -1.58 -8.97 -27.73
N ARG A 8 -2.72 -8.90 -28.45
CA ARG A 8 -3.91 -8.18 -28.00
C ARG A 8 -4.44 -8.71 -26.66
N TRP A 9 -4.53 -10.04 -26.49
CA TRP A 9 -4.91 -10.64 -25.21
C TRP A 9 -3.96 -10.26 -24.07
N ARG A 10 -2.63 -10.27 -24.31
CA ARG A 10 -1.63 -9.86 -23.30
C ARG A 10 -1.82 -8.40 -22.88
N ILE A 11 -2.07 -7.51 -23.84
CA ILE A 11 -2.29 -6.08 -23.58
C ILE A 11 -3.58 -5.87 -22.78
N THR A 12 -4.69 -6.48 -23.20
CA THR A 12 -5.97 -6.38 -22.49
C THR A 12 -5.88 -6.94 -21.08
N ALA A 13 -5.26 -8.11 -20.90
CA ALA A 13 -5.06 -8.72 -19.58
C ALA A 13 -4.16 -7.86 -18.67
N LYS A 14 -3.10 -7.26 -19.23
CA LYS A 14 -2.23 -6.34 -18.50
C LYS A 14 -2.99 -5.09 -18.06
N LYS A 15 -3.82 -4.52 -18.92
CA LYS A 15 -4.65 -3.35 -18.59
C LYS A 15 -5.63 -3.64 -17.46
N VAL A 16 -6.38 -4.75 -17.55
CA VAL A 16 -7.30 -5.18 -16.48
C VAL A 16 -6.55 -5.40 -15.16
N TYR A 17 -5.35 -6.00 -15.22
CA TYR A 17 -4.51 -6.21 -14.04
C TYR A 17 -3.99 -4.90 -13.43
N ASP A 18 -3.54 -3.96 -14.25
CA ASP A 18 -3.00 -2.68 -13.77
C ASP A 18 -4.12 -1.78 -13.18
N GLU A 19 -5.33 -1.79 -13.76
CA GLU A 19 -6.52 -1.12 -13.20
C GLU A 19 -6.93 -1.71 -11.85
N MET A 20 -6.99 -3.05 -11.76
CA MET A 20 -7.34 -3.75 -10.53
C MET A 20 -6.27 -3.57 -9.43
N LYS A 21 -5.01 -3.39 -9.81
CA LYS A 21 -3.87 -3.13 -8.91
C LYS A 21 -3.96 -1.76 -8.25
N ILE A 22 -4.39 -0.72 -8.98
CA ILE A 22 -4.44 0.66 -8.50
C ILE A 22 -5.42 0.84 -7.34
N LEU A 23 -6.56 0.16 -7.36
CA LEU A 23 -7.61 0.34 -6.33
C LEU A 23 -7.40 -0.51 -5.07
N LEU A 24 -6.93 -1.76 -5.21
CA LEU A 24 -6.95 -2.72 -4.10
C LEU A 24 -5.69 -2.70 -3.22
N LEU A 25 -4.58 -2.17 -3.71
CA LEU A 25 -3.28 -2.21 -3.03
C LEU A 25 -2.77 -0.83 -2.61
N THR A 26 -3.63 0.18 -2.64
CA THR A 26 -3.29 1.57 -2.39
C THR A 26 -3.86 2.05 -1.05
N CYS A 27 -3.02 2.74 -0.27
CA CYS A 27 -3.45 3.40 0.95
C CYS A 27 -4.20 4.69 0.61
N SER A 28 -5.43 4.85 1.12
CA SER A 28 -6.26 6.03 0.87
C SER A 28 -5.73 7.32 1.52
N ILE A 29 -4.76 7.22 2.44
CA ILE A 29 -4.14 8.39 3.08
C ILE A 29 -2.96 8.92 2.24
N CYS A 30 -2.01 8.06 1.84
CA CYS A 30 -0.82 8.50 1.10
C CYS A 30 -0.91 8.27 -0.40
N LEU A 31 -2.03 7.74 -0.89
CA LEU A 31 -2.32 7.45 -2.30
C LEU A 31 -1.22 6.63 -2.99
N SER A 32 -0.49 5.85 -2.20
CA SER A 32 0.62 5.00 -2.63
C SER A 32 0.36 3.56 -2.23
N THR A 33 1.07 2.62 -2.86
CA THR A 33 1.04 1.22 -2.47
C THR A 33 1.34 1.06 -0.97
N PHE A 34 0.62 0.16 -0.29
CA PHE A 34 0.79 -0.03 1.15
C PHE A 34 2.25 -0.30 1.57
N ASP A 35 2.65 0.30 2.69
CA ASP A 35 3.88 0.02 3.43
C ASP A 35 3.51 -0.31 4.87
N CYS A 36 3.89 -1.50 5.34
CA CYS A 36 3.37 -2.09 6.58
C CYS A 36 1.85 -1.90 6.71
N PRO A 37 1.04 -2.51 5.82
CA PRO A 37 -0.41 -2.40 5.92
C PRO A 37 -0.90 -2.92 7.27
N VAL A 38 -1.85 -2.21 7.88
CA VAL A 38 -2.59 -2.60 9.07
C VAL A 38 -4.08 -2.61 8.75
N THR A 39 -4.81 -3.55 9.33
CA THR A 39 -6.27 -3.62 9.23
C THR A 39 -6.85 -3.23 10.59
N ILE A 40 -7.70 -2.21 10.62
CA ILE A 40 -8.38 -1.78 11.85
C ILE A 40 -9.72 -2.51 12.01
N PRO A 41 -10.36 -2.49 13.20
CA PRO A 41 -11.55 -3.30 13.48
C PRO A 41 -12.73 -3.09 12.51
N CYS A 42 -12.86 -1.91 11.89
CA CYS A 42 -13.88 -1.66 10.88
C CYS A 42 -13.57 -2.25 9.49
N GLY A 43 -12.48 -3.01 9.33
CA GLY A 43 -12.09 -3.71 8.10
C GLY A 43 -11.29 -2.89 7.09
N HIS A 44 -11.03 -1.61 7.35
CA HIS A 44 -10.25 -0.75 6.45
C HIS A 44 -8.74 -0.91 6.66
N ASN A 45 -7.98 -0.67 5.58
CA ASN A 45 -6.55 -0.94 5.52
C ASN A 45 -5.77 0.35 5.25
N PHE A 46 -4.68 0.55 5.99
CA PHE A 46 -3.83 1.75 5.88
C PHE A 46 -2.36 1.36 6.05
N CYS A 47 -1.43 2.16 5.55
CA CYS A 47 -0.04 2.06 6.02
C CYS A 47 -0.02 2.37 7.52
N GLN A 48 0.71 1.59 8.31
CA GLN A 48 0.80 1.79 9.77
C GLN A 48 1.15 3.24 10.13
N ASN A 49 2.18 3.80 9.49
CA ASN A 49 2.60 5.17 9.76
C ASN A 49 1.55 6.22 9.34
N CYS A 50 0.81 5.96 8.25
CA CYS A 50 -0.23 6.87 7.79
C CYS A 50 -1.41 6.91 8.76
N LEU A 51 -1.84 5.76 9.27
CA LEU A 51 -2.91 5.71 10.27
C LEU A 51 -2.46 6.38 11.58
N LEU A 52 -1.25 6.09 12.05
CA LEU A 52 -0.70 6.70 13.26
C LEU A 52 -0.64 8.23 13.17
N SER A 53 -0.33 8.80 12.00
CA SER A 53 -0.34 10.25 11.80
C SER A 53 -1.74 10.88 11.85
N THR A 54 -2.81 10.09 11.68
CA THR A 54 -4.20 10.59 11.77
C THR A 54 -4.77 10.53 13.20
N TRP A 55 -4.21 9.70 14.08
CA TRP A 55 -4.69 9.51 15.45
C TRP A 55 -4.01 10.48 16.42
N THR A 56 -4.33 11.77 16.30
CA THR A 56 -3.88 12.83 17.21
C THR A 56 -4.85 13.02 18.38
N GLU A 57 -6.10 13.32 18.07
CA GLU A 57 -7.14 13.67 19.06
C GLU A 57 -8.22 12.59 19.21
N SER A 58 -8.46 11.83 18.14
CA SER A 58 -9.47 10.76 18.14
C SER A 58 -8.98 9.53 17.39
N TYR A 59 -9.43 8.36 17.83
CA TYR A 59 -9.18 7.09 17.14
C TYR A 59 -10.33 6.84 16.16
N SER A 60 -10.39 7.61 15.08
CA SER A 60 -11.39 7.42 14.02
C SER A 60 -10.77 6.76 12.79
N CYS A 61 -11.58 6.01 12.05
CA CYS A 61 -11.19 5.47 10.75
C CYS A 61 -11.20 6.61 9.70
N PRO A 62 -10.09 6.86 8.98
CA PRO A 62 -10.06 7.90 7.94
C PRO A 62 -11.03 7.68 6.77
N GLN A 63 -11.48 6.43 6.54
CA GLN A 63 -12.34 6.08 5.41
C GLN A 63 -13.84 6.09 5.73
N CYS A 64 -14.25 5.41 6.80
CA CYS A 64 -15.68 5.28 7.17
C CYS A 64 -16.05 6.07 8.43
N ARG A 65 -15.11 6.77 9.05
CA ARG A 65 -15.31 7.61 10.23
C ARG A 65 -15.80 6.86 11.47
N THR A 66 -15.78 5.53 11.48
CA THR A 66 -16.02 4.72 12.67
C THR A 66 -15.07 5.17 13.78
N LEU A 67 -15.63 5.56 14.92
CA LEU A 67 -14.89 5.95 16.11
C LEU A 67 -14.60 4.72 16.97
N PHE A 68 -13.40 4.65 17.53
CA PHE A 68 -13.00 3.65 18.52
C PHE A 68 -12.81 4.33 19.87
N GLU A 69 -13.42 3.80 20.92
CA GLU A 69 -13.36 4.35 22.28
C GLU A 69 -11.94 4.33 22.84
N THR A 70 -11.20 3.27 22.53
CA THR A 70 -9.80 3.09 22.92
C THR A 70 -8.92 2.92 21.69
N ARG A 71 -7.64 3.27 21.81
CA ARG A 71 -6.66 3.11 20.73
C ARG A 71 -6.56 1.63 20.31
N PRO A 72 -6.96 1.27 19.06
CA PRO A 72 -6.81 -0.10 18.60
C PRO A 72 -5.35 -0.52 18.52
N GLU A 73 -5.05 -1.77 18.90
CA GLU A 73 -3.75 -2.36 18.69
C GLU A 73 -3.49 -2.56 17.19
N LEU A 74 -2.37 -2.04 16.69
CA LEU A 74 -2.02 -2.14 15.26
C LEU A 74 -1.11 -3.34 15.01
N LYS A 75 -1.67 -4.36 14.34
CA LYS A 75 -0.91 -5.51 13.84
C LYS A 75 -0.76 -5.43 12.32
N LYS A 76 0.45 -5.69 11.84
CA LYS A 76 0.73 -5.78 10.41
C LYS A 76 -0.14 -6.87 9.79
N ASN A 77 -0.88 -6.53 8.75
CA ASN A 77 -1.58 -7.51 7.92
C ASN A 77 -0.56 -8.21 7.03
N THR A 78 -0.15 -9.41 7.44
CA THR A 78 0.86 -10.22 6.73
C THR A 78 0.36 -10.67 5.37
N VAL A 79 -0.92 -11.01 5.23
CA VAL A 79 -1.53 -11.42 3.96
C VAL A 79 -1.46 -10.28 2.95
N LEU A 80 -1.96 -9.09 3.31
CA LEU A 80 -1.92 -7.92 2.45
C LEU A 80 -0.48 -7.49 2.12
N SER A 81 0.43 -7.63 3.08
CA SER A 81 1.86 -7.39 2.83
C SER A 81 2.45 -8.34 1.78
N THR A 82 2.11 -9.63 1.86
CA THR A 82 2.56 -10.64 0.88
C THR A 82 1.98 -10.38 -0.50
N VAL A 83 0.70 -10.01 -0.57
CA VAL A 83 0.06 -9.61 -1.84
C VAL A 83 0.79 -8.41 -2.43
N VAL A 84 0.99 -7.34 -1.66
CA VAL A 84 1.71 -6.14 -2.13
C VAL A 84 3.10 -6.48 -2.66
N GLU A 85 3.88 -7.30 -1.93
CA GLU A 85 5.23 -7.67 -2.37
C GLU A 85 5.21 -8.51 -3.65
N THR A 86 4.30 -9.48 -3.76
CA THR A 86 4.15 -10.32 -4.95
C THR A 86 3.89 -9.47 -6.19
N PHE A 87 3.04 -8.43 -6.06
CA PHE A 87 2.70 -7.53 -7.15
C PHE A 87 3.82 -6.56 -7.52
N ARG A 88 4.72 -6.22 -6.57
CA ARG A 88 5.94 -5.44 -6.85
C ARG A 88 6.95 -6.28 -7.63
N VAL A 89 7.22 -7.50 -7.19
CA VAL A 89 8.17 -8.42 -7.85
C VAL A 89 7.74 -8.74 -9.28
N ARG A 90 6.44 -8.92 -9.53
CA ARG A 90 5.92 -9.14 -10.89
C ARG A 90 6.08 -7.94 -11.82
N SER A 91 6.21 -6.73 -11.29
CA SER A 91 6.56 -5.54 -12.07
C SER A 91 8.07 -5.40 -12.30
N SER A 92 8.90 -6.23 -11.66
CA SER A 92 10.36 -6.07 -11.60
C SER A 92 11.19 -7.21 -12.20
N LYS A 93 10.60 -8.25 -12.81
CA LYS A 93 11.39 -9.32 -13.48
C LYS A 93 12.11 -8.71 -14.70
N THR A 94 13.41 -8.44 -14.68
CA THR A 94 14.58 -9.34 -14.72
C THR A 94 14.75 -10.37 -13.59
N GLU A 95 15.30 -11.52 -13.99
CA GLU A 95 15.37 -12.83 -13.32
C GLU A 95 16.23 -12.90 -12.03
N GLY A 96 15.98 -13.92 -11.20
CA GLY A 96 16.89 -14.35 -10.11
C GLY A 96 16.19 -14.48 -8.76
N GLY A 97 16.16 -15.71 -8.20
CA GLY A 97 15.35 -16.08 -7.06
C GLY A 97 15.85 -15.61 -5.68
N SER A 98 14.90 -15.54 -4.74
CA SER A 98 15.02 -16.10 -3.39
C SER A 98 13.66 -16.00 -2.72
N ILE A 99 13.06 -17.15 -2.43
CA ILE A 99 11.91 -17.30 -1.56
C ILE A 99 12.44 -17.22 -0.12
N PHE A 100 11.82 -16.35 0.69
CA PHE A 100 11.94 -16.13 2.13
C PHE A 100 12.84 -15.00 2.69
N SER A 101 12.15 -14.16 3.48
CA SER A 101 12.61 -13.35 4.61
C SER A 101 13.61 -12.22 4.37
N VAL A 102 13.15 -11.14 3.73
CA VAL A 102 13.43 -9.83 4.31
C VAL A 102 12.16 -9.41 5.05
N ARG A 103 12.18 -9.49 6.39
CA ARG A 103 11.29 -8.67 7.21
C ARG A 103 11.66 -7.22 6.91
N LYS A 104 11.19 -6.66 5.79
CA LYS A 104 11.32 -5.24 5.51
C LYS A 104 10.53 -4.57 6.64
N GLY A 105 11.28 -4.06 7.63
CA GLY A 105 10.75 -3.21 8.66
C GLY A 105 10.07 -2.02 8.00
N CYS A 106 9.09 -1.44 8.67
CA CYS A 106 8.33 -0.32 8.13
C CYS A 106 9.32 0.79 7.75
N ARG A 107 9.29 1.25 6.49
CA ARG A 107 10.20 2.33 6.10
C ARG A 107 9.81 3.54 6.92
N ARG A 108 10.74 4.02 7.74
CA ARG A 108 10.64 5.37 8.31
C ARG A 108 10.70 6.33 7.13
N LYS A 109 9.58 6.98 6.78
CA LYS A 109 9.62 8.11 5.86
C LYS A 109 10.32 9.24 6.59
N SER A 110 11.53 9.61 6.15
CA SER A 110 12.12 10.90 6.49
C SER A 110 11.23 11.97 5.86
N SER A 111 10.52 12.71 6.71
CA SER A 111 9.81 13.93 6.32
C SER A 111 10.82 14.88 5.70
N HIS A 112 10.79 15.04 4.37
CA HIS A 112 11.39 16.20 3.75
C HIS A 112 10.48 17.38 4.10
N SER A 113 10.86 18.14 5.12
CA SER A 113 10.37 19.50 5.29
C SER A 113 10.93 20.32 4.13
N SER A 114 10.08 20.63 3.15
CA SER A 114 10.35 21.71 2.21
C SER A 114 10.22 23.02 2.97
N SER A 115 11.27 23.40 3.71
CA SER A 115 11.44 24.77 4.17
C SER A 115 11.83 25.61 2.96
N SER A 116 10.86 26.32 2.40
CA SER A 116 11.12 27.43 1.49
C SER A 116 10.15 28.53 1.86
N ILE A 117 10.55 29.38 2.80
CA ILE A 117 10.03 30.73 2.88
C ILE A 117 11.25 31.63 2.72
N ALA A 118 11.20 32.37 1.62
CA ALA A 118 12.23 33.26 1.13
C ALA A 118 12.47 34.43 2.08
N ALA A 119 13.69 34.96 1.97
CA ALA A 119 14.15 36.18 2.60
C ALA A 119 13.23 37.37 2.29
N HIS A 120 13.01 38.22 3.30
CA HIS A 120 12.85 39.66 3.17
C HIS A 120 13.42 40.33 4.41
#